data_AF-A0A935EDI2-F1
#
_entry.id   AF-A0A935EDI2-F1
#
_cell.length_a   1.000
_cell.length_b   1.000
_cell.length_c   1.000
_cell.angle_alpha   90.00
_cell.angle_beta   90.00
_cell.angle_gamma   90.00
#
_symmetry.space_group_name_H-M   'P 1'
#
loop_
_entity.id
_entity.type
_entity.pdbx_description
1 polymer ?
#
loop_
_entity_poly.entity_id
_entity_poly.type
_entity_poly.pdbx_seq_one_letter_code
_entity_poly.pdbx_strand_id
1 'polypeptide(L)'
;MKTLWTASGWAAAAALLAFLAAFGASSSDALHRWDDLLVEKYSQWSQREVPSDIVVIGIDSRSLAELNSWPWPRRHHARVLDFLRDASARHAFVDIDFSSSSNAQDDALLAAAFARWNRQQVILPLFLQATSGSKPGFP
;
A
#
# COMPACT_ATOMS: atom_id res chain seq x y z
N MET A 1 -35.87 35.25 41.22
CA MET A 1 -34.96 35.38 40.06
C MET A 1 -33.50 35.10 40.47
N LYS A 2 -33.12 33.83 40.72
CA LYS A 2 -31.72 33.45 41.08
C LYS A 2 -31.28 32.07 40.55
N THR A 3 -31.99 31.48 39.59
CA THR A 3 -31.72 30.11 39.10
C THR A 3 -31.23 30.04 37.64
N LEU A 4 -31.12 31.17 36.95
CA LEU A 4 -30.70 31.21 35.53
C LEU A 4 -29.17 31.35 35.34
N TRP A 5 -28.40 31.55 36.42
CA TRP A 5 -26.94 31.76 36.34
C TRP A 5 -26.09 30.51 36.59
N THR A 6 -26.64 29.47 37.23
CA THR A 6 -25.90 28.23 37.48
C THR A 6 -25.90 27.32 36.26
N ALA A 7 -26.96 27.30 35.45
CA ALA A 7 -27.02 26.44 34.27
C ALA A 7 -25.92 26.73 33.23
N SER A 8 -25.48 27.99 33.09
CA SER A 8 -24.41 28.34 32.12
C SER A 8 -23.01 27.98 32.61
N GLY A 9 -22.75 28.00 33.92
CA GLY A 9 -21.45 27.65 34.49
C GLY A 9 -21.10 26.16 34.32
N TRP A 10 -22.11 25.29 34.43
CA TRP A 10 -21.92 23.85 34.22
C TRP A 10 -21.75 23.51 32.73
N ALA A 11 -22.44 24.24 31.83
CA ALA A 11 -22.22 24.11 30.40
C ALA A 11 -20.80 24.56 30.00
N ALA A 12 -20.32 25.68 30.55
CA ALA A 12 -18.96 26.16 30.31
C ALA A 12 -17.89 25.22 30.87
N ALA A 13 -18.09 24.67 32.07
CA ALA A 13 -17.19 23.68 32.66
C ALA A 13 -17.16 22.37 31.86
N ALA A 14 -18.32 21.88 31.40
CA ALA A 14 -18.40 20.70 30.54
C ALA A 14 -17.71 20.93 29.19
N ALA A 15 -17.89 22.11 28.59
CA ALA A 15 -17.22 22.48 27.34
C ALA A 15 -15.69 22.56 27.51
N LEU A 16 -15.20 23.12 28.62
CA LEU A 16 -13.78 23.20 28.91
C LEU A 16 -13.16 21.81 29.15
N LEU A 17 -13.86 20.94 29.88
CA LEU A 17 -13.44 19.55 30.08
C LEU A 17 -13.37 18.77 28.77
N ALA A 18 -14.39 18.91 27.91
CA ALA A 18 -14.39 18.30 26.59
C ALA A 18 -13.24 18.81 25.72
N PHE A 19 -12.95 20.12 25.77
CA PHE A 19 -11.84 20.72 25.05
C PHE A 19 -10.48 20.22 25.55
N LEU A 20 -10.27 20.13 26.87
CA LEU A 20 -9.02 19.62 27.46
C LEU A 20 -8.83 18.12 27.17
N ALA A 21 -9.91 17.34 27.21
CA ALA A 21 -9.87 15.93 26.83
C ALA A 21 -9.53 15.77 25.35
N ALA A 22 -10.14 16.55 24.47
CA ALA A 22 -9.84 16.56 23.03
C ALA A 22 -8.40 17.00 22.75
N PHE A 23 -7.92 18.04 23.44
CA PHE A 23 -6.55 18.54 23.30
C PHE A 23 -5.51 17.54 23.82
N GLY A 24 -5.78 16.88 24.95
CA GLY A 24 -4.94 15.81 25.47
C GLY A 24 -4.92 14.58 24.55
N ALA A 25 -6.07 14.23 23.97
CA ALA A 25 -6.20 13.15 23.01
C ALA A 25 -5.54 13.48 21.66
N SER A 26 -5.53 14.74 21.22
CA SER A 26 -4.85 15.16 19.98
C SER A 26 -3.34 15.33 20.17
N SER A 27 -2.90 15.63 21.39
CA SER A 27 -1.48 15.80 21.73
C SER A 27 -0.81 14.48 22.13
N SER A 28 -1.56 13.38 22.17
CA SER A 28 -1.05 12.04 22.51
C SER A 28 -1.47 11.02 21.45
N ASP A 29 -0.67 9.97 21.27
CA ASP A 29 -1.02 8.83 20.40
C ASP A 29 -2.18 7.97 20.94
N ALA A 30 -2.93 8.47 21.94
CA ALA A 30 -4.04 7.75 22.54
C ALA A 30 -5.12 7.43 21.50
N LEU A 31 -5.42 8.37 20.59
CA LEU A 31 -6.37 8.14 19.50
C LEU A 31 -5.88 7.09 18.51
N HIS A 32 -4.59 7.11 18.15
CA HIS A 32 -3.99 6.10 17.28
C HIS A 32 -4.05 4.69 17.89
N ARG A 33 -3.80 4.56 19.21
CA ARG A 33 -3.95 3.28 19.91
C ARG A 33 -5.36 2.70 19.86
N TRP A 34 -6.39 3.55 19.94
CA TRP A 34 -7.77 3.09 19.80
C TRP A 34 -8.09 2.67 18.38
N ASP A 35 -7.56 3.39 17.39
CA ASP A 35 -7.70 3.05 15.97
C ASP A 35 -7.04 1.69 15.66
N ASP A 36 -5.80 1.48 16.12
CA ASP A 36 -5.06 0.23 15.94
C ASP A 36 -5.81 -0.97 16.55
N LEU A 37 -6.36 -0.81 17.75
CA LEU A 37 -7.15 -1.86 18.41
C LEU A 37 -8.44 -2.19 17.65
N LEU A 38 -9.11 -1.16 17.12
CA LEU A 38 -10.33 -1.35 16.32
C LEU A 38 -10.00 -2.04 14.99
N VAL A 39 -8.93 -1.62 14.31
CA VAL A 39 -8.44 -2.24 13.06
C VAL A 39 -8.03 -3.68 13.31
N GLU A 40 -7.31 -3.98 14.38
CA GLU A 40 -6.91 -5.34 14.74
C GLU A 40 -8.13 -6.21 15.03
N LYS A 41 -9.08 -5.72 15.82
CA LYS A 41 -10.30 -6.48 16.15
C LYS A 41 -11.17 -6.73 14.92
N TYR A 42 -11.34 -5.71 14.08
CA TYR A 42 -12.02 -5.82 12.81
C TYR A 42 -11.31 -6.79 11.88
N SER A 43 -9.98 -6.74 11.79
CA SER A 43 -9.16 -7.66 11.00
C SER A 43 -9.42 -9.09 11.45
N GLN A 44 -9.28 -9.40 12.75
CA GLN A 44 -9.53 -10.73 13.32
C GLN A 44 -10.95 -11.24 13.01
N TRP A 45 -11.97 -10.40 13.12
CA TRP A 45 -13.35 -10.79 12.80
C TRP A 45 -13.64 -10.92 11.31
N SER A 46 -12.92 -10.17 10.49
CA SER A 46 -13.05 -10.17 9.03
C SER A 46 -12.10 -11.14 8.34
N GLN A 47 -11.29 -11.91 9.09
CA GLN A 47 -10.44 -12.97 8.56
C GLN A 47 -11.31 -13.97 7.81
N ARG A 48 -11.35 -13.83 6.48
CA ARG A 48 -11.79 -14.87 5.57
C ARG A 48 -10.61 -15.76 5.28
N GLU A 49 -10.88 -17.06 5.29
CA GLU A 49 -9.96 -18.05 4.74
C GLU A 49 -9.79 -17.72 3.25
N VAL A 50 -8.64 -17.14 2.91
CA VAL A 50 -8.29 -16.83 1.52
C VAL A 50 -8.07 -18.16 0.82
N PRO A 51 -8.64 -18.40 -0.37
CA PRO A 51 -8.44 -19.62 -1.12
C PRO A 51 -6.95 -19.98 -1.24
N SER A 52 -6.62 -21.26 -1.04
CA SER A 52 -5.26 -21.79 -1.02
C SER A 52 -4.60 -21.89 -2.40
N ASP A 53 -5.18 -21.24 -3.43
CA ASP A 53 -4.75 -21.31 -4.83
C ASP A 53 -3.89 -20.10 -5.25
N ILE A 54 -3.49 -19.27 -4.28
CA ILE A 54 -2.60 -18.13 -4.47
C ILE A 54 -1.18 -18.52 -4.05
N VAL A 55 -0.22 -18.31 -4.95
CA VAL A 55 1.21 -18.44 -4.65
C VAL A 55 1.84 -17.05 -4.67
N VAL A 56 2.54 -16.70 -3.59
CA VAL A 56 3.29 -15.45 -3.49
C VAL A 56 4.74 -15.70 -3.87
N ILE A 57 5.20 -15.05 -4.93
CA ILE A 57 6.62 -15.05 -5.34
C ILE A 57 7.23 -13.74 -4.86
N GLY A 58 7.90 -13.80 -3.72
CA GLY A 58 8.59 -12.65 -3.14
C GLY A 58 10.00 -12.46 -3.68
N ILE A 59 10.48 -11.22 -3.67
CA ILE A 59 11.89 -10.88 -3.87
C ILE A 59 12.49 -10.62 -2.49
N ASP A 60 13.34 -11.51 -2.02
CA ASP A 60 13.96 -11.42 -0.69
C ASP A 60 15.44 -11.03 -0.76
N SER A 61 16.05 -10.84 0.42
CA SER A 61 17.47 -10.49 0.55
C SER A 61 18.40 -11.49 -0.09
N ARG A 62 18.05 -12.78 -0.05
CA ARG A 62 18.82 -13.86 -0.69
C ARG A 62 18.77 -13.71 -2.22
N SER A 63 17.59 -13.50 -2.79
CA SER A 63 17.38 -13.32 -4.23
C SER A 63 18.14 -12.10 -4.75
N LEU A 64 18.14 -11.00 -3.99
CA LEU A 64 18.92 -9.80 -4.32
C LEU A 64 20.42 -10.06 -4.27
N ALA A 65 20.90 -10.83 -3.28
CA ALA A 65 22.31 -11.19 -3.17
C ALA A 65 22.77 -12.14 -4.29
N GLU A 66 21.90 -13.02 -4.78
CA GLU A 66 22.23 -13.93 -5.89
C GLU A 66 22.41 -13.18 -7.22
N LEU A 67 21.60 -12.15 -7.47
CA LEU A 67 21.64 -11.36 -8.72
C LEU A 67 22.49 -10.08 -8.63
N ASN A 68 22.95 -9.69 -7.43
CA ASN A 68 23.87 -8.58 -7.14
C ASN A 68 23.55 -7.25 -7.85
N SER A 69 22.29 -7.02 -8.20
CA SER A 69 21.86 -5.83 -8.93
C SER A 69 20.40 -5.57 -8.62
N TRP A 70 20.02 -4.30 -8.55
CA TRP A 70 18.63 -3.86 -8.54
C TRP A 70 18.59 -2.47 -9.17
N PRO A 71 17.61 -2.15 -10.04
CA PRO A 71 16.56 -3.01 -10.57
C PRO A 71 17.08 -4.11 -11.50
N TRP A 72 16.41 -5.27 -11.52
CA TRP A 72 16.81 -6.38 -12.38
C TRP A 72 16.50 -6.13 -13.86
N PRO A 73 17.31 -6.68 -14.78
CA PRO A 73 17.00 -6.67 -16.20
C PRO A 73 15.63 -7.28 -16.52
N ARG A 74 14.85 -6.64 -17.42
CA ARG A 74 13.46 -7.03 -17.77
C ARG A 74 13.33 -8.48 -18.27
N ARG A 75 14.40 -9.06 -18.81
CA ARG A 75 14.48 -10.50 -19.17
C ARG A 75 14.20 -11.47 -18.01
N HIS A 76 14.53 -11.12 -16.77
CA HIS A 76 14.26 -11.98 -15.62
C HIS A 76 12.76 -12.05 -15.35
N HIS A 77 12.08 -10.91 -15.39
CA HIS A 77 10.63 -10.82 -15.25
C HIS A 77 9.89 -11.52 -16.40
N ALA A 78 10.40 -11.40 -17.64
CA ALA A 78 9.87 -12.14 -18.79
C ALA A 78 9.91 -13.66 -18.57
N ARG A 79 11.03 -14.18 -18.05
CA ARG A 79 11.18 -15.61 -17.75
C ARG A 79 10.23 -16.09 -16.65
N VAL A 80 10.00 -15.28 -15.62
CA VAL A 80 9.02 -15.60 -14.56
C VAL A 80 7.61 -15.67 -15.13
N LEU A 81 7.23 -14.72 -15.99
CA LEU A 81 5.93 -14.74 -16.66
C LEU A 81 5.74 -15.97 -17.54
N ASP A 82 6.78 -16.40 -18.26
CA ASP A 82 6.73 -17.63 -19.07
C ASP A 82 6.56 -18.86 -18.18
N PHE A 83 7.34 -18.96 -17.11
CA PHE A 83 7.23 -20.05 -16.15
C PHE A 83 5.83 -20.15 -15.53
N LEU A 84 5.25 -19.02 -15.12
CA LEU A 84 3.89 -18.96 -14.56
C LEU A 84 2.82 -19.38 -15.57
N ARG A 85 2.97 -18.97 -16.83
CA ARG A 85 2.08 -19.37 -17.92
C ARG A 85 2.16 -20.87 -18.17
N ASP A 86 3.36 -21.42 -18.25
CA ASP A 86 3.59 -22.84 -18.49
C ASP A 86 3.10 -23.71 -17.32
N ALA A 87 3.16 -23.18 -16.10
CA ALA A 87 2.54 -23.75 -14.90
C ALA A 87 1.00 -23.60 -14.87
N SER A 88 0.38 -23.07 -15.94
CA SER A 88 -1.07 -22.88 -16.07
C SER A 88 -1.68 -21.96 -15.00
N ALA A 89 -0.93 -20.95 -14.53
CA ALA A 89 -1.47 -19.93 -13.64
C ALA A 89 -2.63 -19.18 -14.31
N ARG A 90 -3.77 -19.06 -13.62
CA ARG A 90 -4.95 -18.35 -14.14
C ARG A 90 -4.69 -16.86 -14.31
N HIS A 91 -4.03 -16.27 -13.32
CA HIS A 91 -3.67 -14.85 -13.27
C HIS A 91 -2.26 -14.67 -12.70
N ALA A 92 -1.59 -13.62 -13.14
CA ALA A 92 -0.31 -13.14 -12.60
C ALA A 92 -0.47 -11.66 -12.18
N PHE A 93 -0.29 -11.39 -10.90
CA PHE A 93 -0.25 -10.04 -10.35
C PHE A 93 1.23 -9.68 -10.17
N VAL A 94 1.72 -8.69 -10.91
CA VAL A 94 3.15 -8.34 -10.93
C VAL A 94 3.32 -6.98 -10.30
N ASP A 95 3.65 -6.93 -9.01
CA ASP A 95 3.92 -5.68 -8.29
C ASP A 95 5.39 -5.27 -8.43
N ILE A 96 5.77 -4.82 -9.63
CA ILE A 96 7.14 -4.39 -9.95
C ILE A 96 7.07 -3.08 -10.74
N ASP A 97 7.85 -2.10 -10.31
CA ASP A 97 8.01 -0.85 -11.06
C ASP A 97 8.99 -1.03 -12.23
N PHE A 98 8.49 -0.81 -13.44
CA PHE A 98 9.28 -0.85 -14.67
C PHE A 98 9.67 0.55 -15.18
N SER A 99 9.64 1.59 -14.32
CA SER A 99 10.01 2.97 -14.67
C SER A 99 11.51 3.19 -14.91
N SER A 100 12.37 2.30 -14.40
CA SER A 100 13.82 2.40 -14.57
C SER A 100 14.25 2.23 -16.03
N SER A 101 15.43 2.75 -16.38
CA SER A 101 16.00 2.52 -17.70
C SER A 101 16.24 1.03 -17.96
N SER A 102 16.03 0.60 -19.20
CA SER A 102 16.50 -0.70 -19.68
C SER A 102 16.83 -0.62 -21.18
N ASN A 103 17.30 -1.73 -21.74
CA ASN A 103 17.66 -1.84 -23.15
C ASN A 103 16.51 -2.40 -23.99
N ALA A 104 16.52 -2.09 -25.29
CA ALA A 104 15.46 -2.49 -26.23
C ALA A 104 15.27 -4.02 -26.34
N GLN A 105 16.32 -4.80 -26.12
CA GLN A 105 16.24 -6.26 -26.19
C GLN A 105 15.44 -6.83 -25.01
N ASP A 106 15.75 -6.40 -23.78
CA ASP A 106 15.05 -6.84 -22.57
C ASP A 106 13.60 -6.33 -22.55
N ASP A 107 13.34 -5.14 -23.13
CA ASP A 107 11.99 -4.63 -23.36
C ASP A 107 11.17 -5.48 -24.32
N ALA A 108 11.77 -5.87 -25.46
CA ALA A 108 11.11 -6.74 -26.42
C ALA A 108 10.78 -8.11 -25.81
N LEU A 109 11.68 -8.66 -24.98
CA LEU A 109 11.45 -9.93 -24.27
C LEU A 109 10.26 -9.84 -23.30
N LEU A 110 10.20 -8.78 -22.49
CA LEU A 110 9.11 -8.59 -21.54
C LEU A 110 7.78 -8.31 -22.25
N ALA A 111 7.78 -7.48 -23.30
CA ALA A 111 6.59 -7.23 -24.11
C ALA A 111 6.07 -8.52 -24.78
N ALA A 112 6.98 -9.34 -25.31
CA ALA A 112 6.61 -10.64 -25.89
C ALA A 112 6.06 -11.59 -24.83
N ALA A 113 6.60 -11.59 -23.61
CA ALA A 113 6.07 -12.37 -22.50
C ALA A 113 4.64 -11.94 -22.17
N PHE A 114 4.36 -10.65 -22.00
CA PHE A 114 2.99 -10.17 -21.80
C PHE A 114 2.05 -10.54 -22.94
N ALA A 115 2.52 -10.46 -24.19
CA ALA A 115 1.71 -10.82 -25.37
C ALA A 115 1.33 -12.31 -25.45
N ARG A 116 2.06 -13.20 -24.76
CA ARG A 116 1.73 -14.64 -24.66
C ARG A 116 0.60 -14.93 -23.67
N TRP A 117 0.25 -13.98 -22.81
CA TRP A 117 -0.88 -14.05 -21.90
C TRP A 117 -2.13 -13.41 -22.52
N ASN A 118 -3.31 -13.86 -22.09
CA ASN A 118 -4.54 -13.13 -22.44
C ASN A 118 -4.57 -11.79 -21.67
N ARG A 119 -5.14 -10.73 -22.27
CA ARG A 119 -5.15 -9.35 -21.75
C ARG A 119 -5.67 -9.17 -20.31
N GLN A 120 -6.42 -10.13 -19.78
CA GLN A 120 -7.04 -10.08 -18.45
C GLN A 120 -6.30 -10.92 -17.40
N GLN A 121 -5.26 -11.64 -17.79
CA GLN A 121 -4.56 -12.57 -16.91
C GLN A 121 -3.37 -11.93 -16.23
N VAL A 122 -2.74 -10.91 -16.82
CA VAL A 122 -1.62 -10.21 -16.20
C VAL A 122 -2.06 -8.82 -15.74
N ILE A 123 -1.87 -8.55 -14.46
CA ILE A 123 -2.30 -7.31 -13.80
C ILE A 123 -1.05 -6.61 -13.26
N LEU A 124 -0.92 -5.33 -13.61
CA LEU A 124 0.20 -4.47 -13.21
C LEU A 124 -0.28 -3.38 -12.24
N PRO A 125 0.56 -2.97 -11.27
CA PRO A 125 0.30 -1.82 -10.44
C PRO A 125 0.31 -0.56 -11.31
N LEU A 126 -0.54 0.39 -10.93
CA LEU A 126 -0.61 1.69 -11.56
C LEU A 126 0.00 2.70 -10.58
N PHE A 127 1.23 3.12 -10.84
CA PHE A 127 1.93 4.11 -10.01
C PHE A 127 1.49 5.51 -10.42
N LEU A 128 0.61 6.13 -9.62
CA LEU A 128 0.20 7.52 -9.79
C LEU A 128 1.23 8.43 -9.11
N GLN A 129 2.20 8.92 -9.89
CA GLN A 129 3.11 9.96 -9.41
C GLN A 129 2.42 11.32 -9.48
N ALA A 130 2.10 11.88 -8.31
CA ALA A 130 1.73 13.30 -8.25
C ALA A 130 2.94 14.11 -8.71
N THR A 131 2.77 14.87 -9.79
CA THR A 131 3.78 15.83 -10.23
C THR A 131 4.11 16.70 -9.04
N SER A 132 5.35 16.60 -8.53
CA SER A 132 5.82 17.51 -7.50
C SER A 132 5.87 18.88 -8.14
N GLY A 133 4.77 19.64 -8.01
CA GLY A 133 4.77 21.07 -8.29
C GLY A 133 5.90 21.63 -7.46
N SER A 134 6.96 22.09 -8.14
CA SER A 134 8.07 22.79 -7.51
C SER A 134 7.48 23.85 -6.60
N LYS A 135 7.52 23.62 -5.28
CA LYS A 135 7.32 24.71 -4.33
C LYS A 135 8.38 25.76 -4.70
N PRO A 136 8.01 26.97 -5.13
CA PRO A 136 9.00 28.01 -5.30
C PRO A 136 9.68 28.17 -3.95
N GLY A 137 11.00 28.04 -3.92
CA GLY A 137 11.79 28.23 -2.71
C GLY A 137 11.41 29.58 -2.10
N PHE A 138 11.03 29.57 -0.83
CA PHE A 138 10.90 30.82 -0.09
C PHE A 138 12.30 31.46 0.02
N PRO A 139 12.40 32.80 -0.13
CA PRO A 139 13.66 33.52 -0.03
C PRO A 139 14.29 33.42 1.36
#